data_AF-A0A661U4Y1-F1
#
_entry.id   AF-A0A661U4Y1-F1
#
_cell.length_a   1.000
_cell.length_b   1.000
_cell.length_c   1.000
_cell.angle_alpha   90.00
_cell.angle_beta   90.00
_cell.angle_gamma   90.00
#
_symmetry.space_group_name_H-M   'P 1'
#
loop_
_entity.id
_entity.type
_entity.pdbx_description
1 polymer ?
#
loop_
_entity_poly.entity_id
_entity_poly.type
_entity_poly.pdbx_seq_one_letter_code
_entity_poly.pdbx_strand_id
1 'polypeptide(L)'
;MKKCHIVVSITVLFICVGFSADWHYYILESGHYGSNAIDLDSNNNPHILYYDWGNGILRYAYYDGDEWIYDTISDPDYWYGDGLDLVLDESDHPNISFHEWNHGDLYYGYK
;
A
#
# COMPACT_ATOMS: atom_id res chain seq x y z
N MET A 1 -68.34 -26.48 -3.78
CA MET A 1 -66.93 -26.64 -3.33
C MET A 1 -66.22 -25.33 -3.60
N LYS A 2 -65.86 -24.57 -2.55
CA LYS A 2 -65.27 -23.23 -2.71
C LYS A 2 -63.81 -23.37 -3.15
N LYS A 3 -63.44 -22.77 -4.28
CA LYS A 3 -62.05 -22.66 -4.74
C LYS A 3 -61.32 -21.68 -3.82
N CYS A 4 -60.23 -22.14 -3.20
CA CYS A 4 -59.30 -21.30 -2.45
C CYS A 4 -58.18 -20.86 -3.43
N HIS A 5 -57.95 -19.56 -3.56
CA HIS A 5 -56.81 -19.01 -4.30
C HIS A 5 -55.76 -18.59 -3.28
N ILE A 6 -54.63 -19.30 -3.28
CA ILE A 6 -53.44 -18.87 -2.55
C ILE A 6 -52.66 -17.96 -3.50
N VAL A 7 -52.59 -16.67 -3.14
CA VAL A 7 -51.72 -15.70 -3.81
C VAL A 7 -50.31 -15.91 -3.27
N VAL A 8 -49.38 -16.35 -4.13
CA VAL A 8 -47.95 -16.36 -3.80
C VAL A 8 -47.40 -14.97 -4.15
N SER A 9 -47.19 -14.14 -3.15
CA SER A 9 -46.46 -12.89 -3.32
C SER A 9 -44.98 -13.22 -3.43
N ILE A 10 -44.42 -13.12 -4.63
CA ILE A 10 -42.96 -13.15 -4.83
C ILE A 10 -42.44 -11.79 -4.37
N THR A 11 -42.03 -11.71 -3.10
CA THR A 11 -41.12 -10.65 -2.69
C THR A 11 -39.79 -10.93 -3.40
N VAL A 12 -39.44 -10.12 -4.39
CA VAL A 12 -38.06 -10.05 -4.84
C VAL A 12 -37.28 -9.50 -3.66
N LEU A 13 -36.69 -10.39 -2.87
CA LEU A 13 -35.67 -10.02 -1.92
C LEU A 13 -34.51 -9.52 -2.78
N PHE A 14 -34.38 -8.20 -2.90
CA PHE A 14 -33.10 -7.60 -3.23
C PHE A 14 -32.15 -8.07 -2.13
N ILE A 15 -31.44 -9.17 -2.38
CA ILE A 15 -30.22 -9.46 -1.67
C ILE A 15 -29.29 -8.35 -2.14
N CYS A 16 -29.33 -7.22 -1.43
CA CYS A 16 -28.14 -6.39 -1.31
C CYS A 16 -27.13 -7.31 -0.61
N VAL A 17 -26.39 -8.10 -1.40
CA VAL A 17 -25.08 -8.54 -0.96
C VAL A 17 -24.30 -7.25 -0.85
N GLY A 18 -24.39 -6.63 0.33
CA GLY A 18 -23.50 -5.56 0.68
C GLY A 18 -22.11 -6.15 0.52
N PHE A 19 -21.35 -5.63 -0.45
CA PHE A 19 -19.92 -5.80 -0.42
C PHE A 19 -19.49 -5.18 0.91
N SER A 20 -19.20 -6.04 1.90
CA SER A 20 -18.48 -5.59 3.07
C SER A 20 -17.09 -5.23 2.57
N ALA A 21 -16.76 -3.95 2.61
CA ALA A 21 -15.39 -3.50 2.43
C ALA A 21 -14.62 -3.92 3.69
N ASP A 22 -14.21 -5.19 3.72
CA ASP A 22 -13.42 -5.74 4.81
C ASP A 22 -11.95 -5.43 4.57
N TRP A 23 -11.24 -5.10 5.65
CA TRP A 23 -9.80 -4.91 5.59
C TRP A 23 -9.12 -6.25 5.29
N HIS A 24 -8.39 -6.30 4.19
CA HIS A 24 -7.46 -7.39 3.89
C HIS A 24 -6.05 -6.89 4.19
N TYR A 25 -5.32 -7.62 5.03
CA TYR A 25 -3.95 -7.29 5.40
C TYR A 25 -3.10 -8.56 5.47
N TYR A 26 -1.81 -8.42 5.22
CA TYR A 26 -0.82 -9.47 5.36
C TYR A 26 0.54 -8.82 5.68
N ILE A 27 1.48 -9.64 6.13
CA ILE A 27 2.84 -9.19 6.44
C ILE A 27 3.64 -9.26 5.13
N LEU A 28 4.19 -8.13 4.67
CA LEU A 28 5.17 -8.11 3.58
C LEU A 28 6.51 -8.69 4.06
N GLU A 29 7.09 -8.07 5.08
CA GLU A 29 8.32 -8.50 5.73
C GLU A 29 8.16 -8.39 7.27
N SER A 30 8.85 -9.27 8.02
CA SER A 30 8.89 -9.22 9.49
C SER A 30 10.19 -8.58 9.96
N GLY A 31 10.11 -7.64 10.90
CA GLY A 31 11.27 -6.83 11.30
C GLY A 31 10.88 -5.62 12.14
N HIS A 32 11.83 -4.71 12.34
CA HIS A 32 11.61 -3.43 13.01
C HIS A 32 11.51 -2.34 11.94
N TYR A 33 10.28 -2.05 11.51
CA TYR A 33 10.00 -1.06 10.46
C TYR A 33 9.38 0.21 11.05
N GLY A 34 9.64 1.33 10.38
CA GLY A 34 9.30 2.67 10.85
C GLY A 34 8.30 3.37 9.94
N SER A 35 8.53 4.68 9.75
CA SER A 35 7.76 5.50 8.84
C SER A 35 7.70 4.90 7.44
N ASN A 36 6.59 5.14 6.76
CA ASN A 36 6.34 4.67 5.42
C ASN A 36 5.51 5.68 4.62
N ALA A 37 5.64 5.62 3.30
CA ALA A 37 4.79 6.31 2.32
C ALA A 37 4.31 5.28 1.28
N ILE A 38 3.16 5.54 0.66
CA ILE A 38 2.55 4.64 -0.32
C ILE A 38 1.90 5.44 -1.44
N ASP A 39 2.03 4.94 -2.66
CA ASP A 39 1.26 5.39 -3.82
C ASP A 39 0.84 4.17 -4.66
N LEU A 40 -0.09 4.37 -5.59
CA LEU A 40 -0.60 3.32 -6.47
C LEU A 40 -0.21 3.60 -7.92
N ASP A 41 0.26 2.57 -8.63
CA ASP A 41 0.52 2.66 -10.07
C ASP A 41 -0.77 2.72 -10.89
N SER A 42 -0.63 2.92 -12.21
CA SER A 42 -1.75 2.95 -13.15
C SER A 42 -2.61 1.67 -13.20
N ASN A 43 -2.09 0.55 -12.67
CA ASN A 43 -2.79 -0.73 -12.54
C ASN A 43 -3.39 -0.94 -11.13
N ASN A 44 -3.28 0.05 -10.23
CA ASN A 44 -3.61 -0.01 -8.81
C ASN A 44 -2.74 -0.96 -7.98
N ASN A 45 -1.54 -1.28 -8.44
CA ASN A 45 -0.58 -1.99 -7.63
C ASN A 45 0.10 -1.02 -6.64
N PRO A 46 0.29 -1.44 -5.38
CA PRO A 46 0.91 -0.61 -4.36
C PRO A 46 2.42 -0.50 -4.51
N HIS A 47 2.93 0.71 -4.33
CA HIS A 47 4.34 1.06 -4.23
C HIS A 47 4.58 1.69 -2.85
N ILE A 48 5.52 1.16 -2.07
CA ILE A 48 5.72 1.49 -0.67
C ILE A 48 7.19 1.86 -0.44
N LEU A 49 7.42 3.05 0.09
CA LEU A 49 8.69 3.49 0.65
C LEU A 49 8.65 3.33 2.16
N TYR A 50 9.64 2.70 2.78
CA TYR A 50 9.65 2.46 4.22
C TYR A 50 11.05 2.42 4.80
N TYR A 51 11.19 2.85 6.05
CA TYR A 51 12.45 2.79 6.77
C TYR A 51 12.55 1.51 7.59
N ASP A 52 13.63 0.75 7.38
CA ASP A 52 13.98 -0.42 8.17
C ASP A 52 14.90 0.00 9.31
N TRP A 53 14.32 0.22 10.49
CA TRP A 53 15.06 0.54 11.71
C TRP A 53 15.99 -0.57 12.17
N GLY A 54 15.69 -1.82 11.83
CA GLY A 54 16.52 -2.97 12.21
C GLY A 54 17.87 -2.94 11.50
N ASN A 55 17.88 -2.48 10.25
CA ASN A 55 19.07 -2.42 9.40
C ASN A 55 19.60 -1.00 9.15
N GLY A 56 18.86 0.04 9.54
CA GLY A 56 19.24 1.43 9.32
C GLY A 56 19.24 1.84 7.84
N ILE A 57 18.35 1.27 7.04
CA ILE A 57 18.29 1.47 5.58
C ILE A 57 16.90 1.90 5.13
N LEU A 58 16.85 2.72 4.08
CA LEU A 58 15.63 3.05 3.36
C LEU A 58 15.35 1.99 2.29
N ARG A 59 14.13 1.45 2.32
CA ARG A 59 13.69 0.37 1.44
C ARG A 59 12.51 0.81 0.61
N TYR A 60 12.41 0.24 -0.57
CA TYR A 60 11.30 0.43 -1.48
C TYR A 60 10.77 -0.93 -1.92
N ALA A 61 9.47 -1.13 -1.84
CA ALA A 61 8.81 -2.34 -2.28
C ALA A 61 7.64 -1.97 -3.20
N TYR A 62 7.46 -2.70 -4.29
CA TYR A 62 6.29 -2.52 -5.16
C TYR A 62 5.76 -3.87 -5.61
N TYR A 63 4.45 -3.95 -5.80
CA TYR A 63 3.82 -5.14 -6.36
C TYR A 63 3.78 -5.01 -7.88
N ASP A 64 4.29 -5.98 -8.62
CA ASP A 64 4.33 -5.93 -10.09
C ASP A 64 3.08 -6.53 -10.76
N GLY A 65 2.10 -6.96 -9.95
CA GLY A 65 0.90 -7.67 -10.38
C GLY A 65 0.97 -9.18 -10.12
N ASP A 66 2.16 -9.73 -9.89
CA ASP A 66 2.39 -11.14 -9.57
C ASP A 66 3.07 -11.31 -8.21
N GLU A 67 4.16 -10.59 -7.95
CA GLU A 67 4.97 -10.65 -6.73
C GLU A 67 5.41 -9.27 -6.20
N TRP A 68 5.87 -9.26 -4.94
CA TRP A 68 6.50 -8.07 -4.37
C TRP A 68 7.98 -8.03 -4.75
N ILE A 69 8.40 -6.91 -5.34
CA ILE A 69 9.79 -6.61 -5.67
C ILE A 69 10.34 -5.62 -4.65
N TYR A 70 11.57 -5.84 -4.19
CA TYR A 70 12.22 -5.05 -3.14
C TYR A 70 13.54 -4.45 -3.64
N ASP A 71 13.72 -3.16 -3.39
CA ASP A 71 14.94 -2.39 -3.66
C ASP A 71 15.47 -1.75 -2.36
N THR A 72 16.79 -1.65 -2.24
CA THR A 72 17.48 -0.87 -1.19
C THR A 72 17.93 0.46 -1.78
N ILE A 73 17.46 1.57 -1.21
CA ILE A 73 17.73 2.93 -1.72
C ILE A 73 18.99 3.52 -1.10
N SER A 74 19.27 3.22 0.17
CA SER A 74 20.33 3.87 0.93
C SER A 74 21.32 2.88 1.55
N ASP A 75 22.48 3.40 1.91
CA ASP A 75 23.46 2.71 2.75
C ASP A 75 22.98 2.62 4.22
N PRO A 76 23.48 1.64 4.99
CA PRO A 76 23.16 1.48 6.41
C PRO A 76 23.74 2.61 7.29
N ASP A 77 23.35 2.61 8.57
CA ASP A 77 23.84 3.48 9.66
C ASP A 77 23.35 4.94 9.68
N TYR A 78 22.30 5.25 8.93
CA TYR A 78 21.69 6.58 8.91
C TYR A 78 20.22 6.54 9.34
N TRP A 79 19.75 7.66 9.88
CA TRP A 79 18.39 7.76 10.42
C TRP A 79 17.49 8.50 9.42
N TYR A 80 16.87 7.75 8.51
CA TYR A 80 15.96 8.27 7.47
C TYR A 80 14.49 8.26 7.91
N GLY A 81 14.24 8.06 9.20
CA GLY A 81 12.97 7.55 9.71
C GLY A 81 11.83 8.55 9.80
N ASP A 82 12.05 9.84 9.54
CA ASP A 82 10.99 10.85 9.60
C ASP A 82 10.82 11.50 8.21
N GLY A 83 9.59 11.89 7.86
CA GLY A 83 9.31 12.66 6.63
C GLY A 83 9.62 11.94 5.31
N LEU A 84 9.13 10.72 5.16
CA LEU A 84 9.12 10.00 3.87
C LEU A 84 7.96 10.48 3.01
N ASP A 85 8.20 10.70 1.73
CA ASP A 85 7.17 10.95 0.73
C ASP A 85 7.48 10.18 -0.56
N LEU A 86 6.43 9.70 -1.22
CA LEU A 86 6.48 8.90 -2.44
C LEU A 86 5.33 9.30 -3.33
N VAL A 87 5.65 9.62 -4.59
CA VAL A 87 4.68 9.80 -5.66
C VAL A 87 5.15 9.07 -6.91
N LEU A 88 4.23 8.52 -7.68
CA LEU A 88 4.52 7.99 -9.01
C LEU A 88 4.28 9.06 -10.07
N ASP A 89 5.13 9.09 -11.10
CA ASP A 89 4.88 9.93 -12.27
C ASP A 89 3.87 9.29 -13.23
N GLU A 90 3.57 9.96 -14.35
CA GLU A 90 2.62 9.46 -15.36
C GLU A 90 3.07 8.15 -16.05
N SER A 91 4.32 7.74 -15.87
CA SER A 91 4.89 6.49 -16.38
C SER A 91 5.10 5.44 -15.27
N ASP A 92 4.47 5.62 -14.11
CA ASP A 92 4.59 4.77 -12.93
C ASP A 92 6.00 4.71 -12.32
N HIS A 93 6.86 5.69 -12.61
CA HIS A 93 8.18 5.75 -11.99
C HIS A 93 8.15 6.46 -10.63
N PRO A 94 8.80 5.89 -9.60
CA PRO A 94 8.81 6.48 -8.26
C PRO A 94 9.66 7.74 -8.20
N ASN A 95 9.10 8.77 -7.59
CA ASN A 95 9.77 9.98 -7.13
C ASN A 95 9.60 10.08 -5.62
N ILE A 96 10.71 10.22 -4.91
CA ILE A 96 10.74 10.14 -3.44
C ILE A 96 11.45 11.35 -2.85
N SER A 97 11.02 11.71 -1.64
CA SER A 97 11.79 12.60 -0.79
C SER A 97 11.85 12.05 0.63
N PHE A 98 12.97 12.29 1.29
CA PHE A 98 13.21 11.86 2.65
C PHE A 98 14.28 12.73 3.27
N HIS A 99 14.25 12.90 4.59
CA HIS A 99 15.33 13.59 5.29
C HIS A 99 16.14 12.61 6.13
N GLU A 100 17.42 12.94 6.29
CA GLU A 100 18.35 12.21 7.13
C GLU A 100 18.60 13.02 8.40
N TRP A 101 18.38 12.41 9.55
CA TRP A 101 18.36 13.14 10.82
C TRP A 101 19.75 13.52 11.33
N ASN A 102 20.78 12.72 11.07
CA ASN A 102 22.10 12.91 11.67
C ASN A 102 22.80 14.16 11.12
N HIS A 103 22.64 14.44 9.83
CA HIS A 103 23.20 15.61 9.15
C HIS A 103 22.14 16.69 8.90
N GLY A 104 20.84 16.33 8.94
CA GLY A 104 19.74 17.24 8.66
C GLY A 104 19.55 17.51 7.17
N ASP A 105 20.06 16.62 6.32
CA ASP A 105 20.02 16.76 4.87
C ASP A 105 18.67 16.26 4.32
N LEU A 106 18.11 16.99 3.35
CA LEU A 106 16.93 16.58 2.60
C LEU A 106 17.37 15.97 1.27
N TYR A 107 16.89 14.77 1.00
CA TYR A 107 17.18 14.02 -0.22
C TYR A 107 15.94 13.96 -1.11
N TYR A 108 16.20 14.04 -2.41
CA TYR A 108 15.25 13.73 -3.47
C TYR A 108 15.85 12.64 -4.34
N GLY A 109 15.05 11.64 -4.69
CA GLY A 109 15.42 10.55 -5.57
C GLY A 109 14.31 10.23 -6.55
N TYR A 110 14.66 9.67 -7.71
CA TYR A 110 13.70 9.19 -8.70
C TYR A 110 14.31 8.02 -9.48
N LYS A 111 13.47 7.26 -10.17
CA LYS A 111 13.89 6.15 -11.04
C LYS A 111 13.43 6.37 -12.47
#